data_AF-A0A661II78-F1
#
_entry.id   AF-A0A661II78-F1
#
_cell.length_a   1.000
_cell.length_b   1.000
_cell.length_c   1.000
_cell.angle_alpha   90.00
_cell.angle_beta   90.00
_cell.angle_gamma   90.00
#
_symmetry.space_group_name_H-M   'P 1'
#
loop_
_entity.id
_entity.type
_entity.pdbx_description
1 polymer ?
#
loop_
_entity_poly.entity_id
_entity_poly.type
_entity_poly.pdbx_seq_one_letter_code
_entity_poly.pdbx_strand_id
1 'polypeptide(L)'
;MYFELHNKAVIGYKKLKEPDLGIKKSSHQTHIGLLTNAFSFTNKKEYEGIGTLIYENKAEQIYTPWRFIQRANGNWESPNLKSGGTTKKSMVKEIRNIVKNSKTKDWYIMWFALKDDSFIVMLIKENSKDFIKLLDICASLEQGTIDRNDNKFYKIVDYFSKKTEVLYDNYSEILEDLALTHNLHKKTISENDIKKAQELCKKIGKQGEELIANYLDKQKSLKNITDYLWLNKSSESYLEYDFKIIDNNNQSFYTDVKSTNHRFGQKIYFSKNELEFINKNQNNYYIQRVYNLNNNPILRESKNINKLINKFTNNYNLFNDKLKEDELQIDRLNIMIKPTNNILEFSNEIIL
;
A
#
# COMPACT_ATOMS: atom_id res chain seq x y z
N MET A 1 -8.67 4.17 10.79
CA MET A 1 -7.84 5.39 10.64
C MET A 1 -6.62 5.01 9.82
N TYR A 2 -6.48 5.56 8.61
CA TYR A 2 -5.51 5.08 7.60
C TYR A 2 -4.04 5.43 7.92
N PHE A 3 -3.80 6.38 8.84
CA PHE A 3 -2.45 6.74 9.27
C PHE A 3 -2.13 6.13 10.62
N GLU A 4 -1.03 5.37 10.70
CA GLU A 4 -0.38 5.06 11.98
C GLU A 4 0.35 6.31 12.46
N LEU A 5 -0.33 7.12 13.27
CA LEU A 5 0.23 8.36 13.82
C LEU A 5 1.34 8.08 14.84
N HIS A 6 2.33 8.96 14.89
CA HIS A 6 3.26 8.95 16.02
C HIS A 6 2.51 9.26 17.33
N ASN A 7 2.88 8.61 18.43
CA ASN A 7 2.18 8.76 19.72
C ASN A 7 2.13 10.22 20.22
N LYS A 8 3.17 10.99 19.91
CA LYS A 8 3.34 12.43 20.20
C LYS A 8 3.16 13.32 18.97
N ALA A 9 2.47 12.86 17.92
CA ALA A 9 2.29 13.64 16.71
C ALA A 9 1.62 15.00 17.00
N VAL A 10 2.15 16.05 16.39
CA VAL A 10 1.61 17.41 16.41
C VAL A 10 1.46 17.87 14.98
N ILE A 11 0.31 18.44 14.64
CA ILE A 11 0.07 19.03 13.32
C ILE A 11 0.69 20.42 13.32
N GLY A 12 1.58 20.70 12.37
CA GLY A 12 2.04 22.06 12.08
C GLY A 12 1.35 22.60 10.84
N TYR A 13 1.06 23.90 10.82
CA TYR A 13 0.60 24.59 9.62
C TYR A 13 1.16 26.01 9.53
N LYS A 14 1.36 26.50 8.30
CA LYS A 14 1.73 27.90 8.05
C LYS A 14 1.45 28.33 6.61
N LYS A 15 1.35 29.65 6.41
CA LYS A 15 1.49 30.31 5.13
C LYS A 15 2.95 30.24 4.64
N LEU A 16 3.14 29.85 3.39
CA LEU A 16 4.44 29.84 2.73
C LEU A 16 4.82 31.24 2.30
N LYS A 17 6.07 31.64 2.57
CA LYS A 17 6.62 32.91 2.13
C LYS A 17 7.21 32.78 0.72
N GLU A 18 7.39 33.88 0.00
CA GLU A 18 8.01 33.86 -1.35
C GLU A 18 9.37 33.12 -1.42
N PRO A 19 10.26 33.19 -0.40
CA PRO A 19 11.49 32.37 -0.36
C PRO A 19 11.22 30.86 -0.24
N ASP A 20 10.21 30.44 0.52
CA ASP A 20 9.82 29.03 0.62
C ASP A 20 9.42 28.50 -0.77
N LEU A 21 8.64 29.31 -1.49
CA LEU A 21 8.13 29.03 -2.84
C LEU A 21 9.18 29.16 -3.96
N GLY A 22 10.38 29.66 -3.66
CA GLY A 22 11.44 29.86 -4.67
C GLY A 22 11.11 30.91 -5.72
N ILE A 23 10.19 31.84 -5.42
CA ILE A 23 9.75 32.90 -6.34
C ILE A 23 10.56 34.19 -6.13
N LYS A 24 11.08 34.41 -4.91
CA LYS A 24 11.87 35.61 -4.58
C LYS A 24 13.22 35.58 -5.30
N LYS A 25 13.39 36.40 -6.33
CA LYS A 25 14.61 36.49 -7.16
C LYS A 25 15.90 36.73 -6.37
N SER A 26 15.83 37.46 -5.26
CA SER A 26 16.98 37.79 -4.42
C SER A 26 17.28 36.76 -3.33
N SER A 27 16.56 35.64 -3.28
CA SER A 27 16.72 34.61 -2.25
C SER A 27 17.36 33.34 -2.81
N HIS A 28 18.42 32.88 -2.16
CA HIS A 28 19.03 31.57 -2.42
C HIS A 28 18.48 30.47 -1.50
N GLN A 29 17.30 30.66 -0.91
CA GLN A 29 16.73 29.70 0.01
C GLN A 29 16.43 28.37 -0.72
N THR A 30 17.04 27.28 -0.27
CA THR A 30 16.91 25.92 -0.82
C THR A 30 15.99 25.02 0.02
N HIS A 31 15.29 25.59 0.99
CA HIS A 31 14.54 24.82 1.98
C HIS A 31 13.21 25.49 2.32
N ILE A 32 12.32 24.76 2.98
CA ILE A 32 11.08 25.30 3.57
C ILE A 32 11.20 25.14 5.09
N GLY A 33 11.18 26.24 5.84
CA GLY A 33 11.24 26.19 7.31
C GLY A 33 9.96 25.61 7.91
N LEU A 34 10.07 24.78 8.93
CA LEU A 34 8.96 24.16 9.65
C LEU A 34 8.92 24.66 11.11
N LEU A 35 7.81 24.44 11.81
CA LEU A 35 7.65 24.84 13.21
C LEU A 35 8.27 23.82 14.15
N THR A 36 9.19 24.26 15.02
CA THR A 36 9.86 23.40 16.02
C THR A 36 8.88 22.59 16.86
N ASN A 37 7.76 23.20 17.28
CA ASN A 37 6.79 22.54 18.17
C ASN A 37 6.08 21.35 17.50
N ALA A 38 6.03 21.32 16.16
CA ALA A 38 5.50 20.17 15.41
C ALA A 38 6.46 18.96 15.41
N PHE A 39 7.66 19.09 15.99
CA PHE A 39 8.70 18.07 16.07
C PHE A 39 8.93 17.55 17.50
N SER A 40 8.06 17.88 18.45
CA SER A 40 8.11 17.34 19.83
C SER A 40 8.03 15.80 19.90
N PHE A 41 7.67 15.17 18.78
CA PHE A 41 7.55 13.73 18.66
C PHE A 41 8.88 12.98 18.57
N THR A 42 9.97 13.63 18.13
CA THR A 42 11.25 12.95 17.85
C THR A 42 12.44 13.63 18.50
N ASN A 43 13.43 12.84 18.92
CA ASN A 43 14.75 13.31 19.35
C ASN A 43 15.75 13.39 18.20
N LYS A 44 15.37 12.93 17.00
CA LYS A 44 16.22 12.97 15.81
C LYS A 44 16.52 14.41 15.41
N LYS A 45 17.75 14.65 14.98
CA LYS A 45 18.19 15.96 14.47
C LYS A 45 18.02 16.09 12.96
N GLU A 46 17.87 14.98 12.27
CA GLU A 46 17.62 14.91 10.83
C GLU A 46 16.92 13.60 10.46
N TYR A 47 16.38 13.59 9.25
CA TYR A 47 15.74 12.46 8.63
C TYR A 47 15.96 12.54 7.12
N GLU A 48 16.29 11.40 6.54
CA GLU A 48 16.28 11.19 5.11
C GLU A 48 15.38 10.01 4.79
N GLY A 49 14.29 10.28 4.07
CA GLY A 49 13.34 9.23 3.72
C GLY A 49 12.26 9.74 2.78
N ILE A 50 11.21 8.94 2.66
CA ILE A 50 10.06 9.21 1.80
C ILE A 50 8.90 9.71 2.68
N GLY A 51 8.24 10.75 2.21
CA GLY A 51 7.00 11.27 2.80
C GLY A 51 5.92 11.39 1.75
N THR A 52 4.71 11.72 2.17
CA THR A 52 3.56 11.89 1.28
C THR A 52 3.27 13.38 1.08
N LEU A 53 3.28 13.84 -0.17
CA LEU A 53 2.80 15.18 -0.55
C LEU A 53 1.38 15.06 -1.10
N ILE A 54 0.41 15.71 -0.46
CA ILE A 54 -0.98 15.83 -0.91
C ILE A 54 -1.18 17.20 -1.56
N TYR A 55 -1.77 17.23 -2.74
CA TYR A 55 -2.18 18.47 -3.43
C TYR A 55 -3.45 18.21 -4.25
N GLU A 56 -4.51 18.98 -3.97
CA GLU A 56 -5.84 18.83 -4.57
C GLU A 56 -6.43 17.41 -4.39
N ASN A 57 -6.44 16.61 -5.46
CA ASN A 57 -6.91 15.23 -5.49
C ASN A 57 -5.76 14.25 -5.80
N LYS A 58 -4.51 14.67 -5.58
CA LYS A 58 -3.30 13.87 -5.79
C LYS A 58 -2.54 13.74 -4.49
N ALA A 59 -1.87 12.61 -4.33
CA ALA A 59 -0.92 12.31 -3.27
C ALA A 59 0.23 11.54 -3.89
N GLU A 60 1.46 11.99 -3.60
CA GLU A 60 2.67 11.43 -4.18
C GLU A 60 3.65 11.06 -3.05
N GLN A 61 4.21 9.84 -3.12
CA GLN A 61 5.35 9.45 -2.31
C GLN A 61 6.61 10.11 -2.86
N ILE A 62 7.24 10.96 -2.06
CA ILE A 62 8.33 11.81 -2.52
C ILE A 62 9.43 11.94 -1.46
N TYR A 63 10.67 12.06 -1.92
CA TYR A 63 11.83 12.23 -1.04
C TYR A 63 11.68 13.52 -0.20
N THR A 64 11.65 13.36 1.12
CA THR A 64 11.29 14.42 2.08
C THR A 64 12.36 14.54 3.18
N PRO A 65 13.58 14.95 2.82
CA PRO A 65 14.63 15.15 3.81
C PRO A 65 14.31 16.36 4.69
N TRP A 66 14.53 16.23 6.00
CA TRP A 66 14.43 17.35 6.93
C TRP A 66 15.57 17.34 7.95
N ARG A 67 15.94 18.52 8.44
CA ARG A 67 17.01 18.68 9.44
C ARG A 67 16.80 19.91 10.31
N PHE A 68 17.10 19.78 11.61
CA PHE A 68 17.27 20.92 12.52
C PHE A 68 18.53 21.72 12.17
N ILE A 69 18.44 23.04 12.22
CA ILE A 69 19.57 23.92 11.93
C ILE A 69 20.39 24.05 13.21
N GLN A 70 21.65 23.62 13.19
CA GLN A 70 22.60 23.93 14.25
C GLN A 70 23.32 25.23 13.93
N ARG A 71 23.23 26.20 14.84
CA ARG A 71 23.96 27.47 14.76
C ARG A 71 25.38 27.31 15.29
N ALA A 72 26.27 28.22 14.90
CA ALA A 72 27.68 28.22 15.32
C ALA A 72 27.84 28.31 16.85
N ASN A 73 26.86 28.89 17.56
CA ASN A 73 26.80 28.95 19.02
C ASN A 73 26.27 27.67 19.69
N GLY A 74 26.05 26.59 18.93
CA GLY A 74 25.53 25.32 19.42
C GLY A 74 24.00 25.24 19.53
N ASN A 75 23.27 26.35 19.36
CA ASN A 75 21.81 26.35 19.47
C ASN A 75 21.16 25.67 18.27
N TRP A 76 20.06 24.95 18.54
CA TRP A 76 19.25 24.30 17.52
C TRP A 76 18.02 25.15 17.20
N GLU A 77 17.83 25.42 15.92
CA GLU A 77 16.69 26.16 15.39
C GLU A 77 15.70 25.25 14.67
N SER A 78 14.56 25.85 14.32
CA SER A 78 13.47 25.26 13.56
C SER A 78 13.94 24.36 12.42
N PRO A 79 13.39 23.14 12.31
CA PRO A 79 13.76 22.21 11.25
C PRO A 79 13.31 22.73 9.89
N ASN A 80 13.91 22.25 8.82
CA ASN A 80 13.51 22.59 7.47
C ASN A 80 13.44 21.39 6.55
N LEU A 81 12.46 21.38 5.64
CA LEU A 81 12.45 20.49 4.48
C LEU A 81 13.53 20.94 3.52
N LYS A 82 14.39 20.03 3.04
CA LYS A 82 15.46 20.35 2.09
C LYS A 82 15.02 20.07 0.66
N SER A 83 15.55 20.85 -0.29
CA SER A 83 15.49 20.54 -1.73
C SER A 83 16.22 19.26 -2.11
N GLY A 84 17.10 18.75 -1.23
CA GLY A 84 18.05 17.69 -1.57
C GLY A 84 19.05 18.13 -2.64
N GLY A 85 19.92 17.20 -3.05
CA GLY A 85 20.86 17.38 -4.15
C GLY A 85 20.18 17.50 -5.51
N THR A 86 20.93 17.73 -6.58
CA THR A 86 20.42 17.96 -7.94
C THR A 86 19.64 16.78 -8.53
N THR A 87 20.02 15.55 -8.17
CA THR A 87 19.55 14.31 -8.80
C THR A 87 18.20 13.78 -8.32
N LYS A 88 17.77 14.13 -7.09
CA LYS A 88 16.52 13.61 -6.50
C LYS A 88 15.36 14.60 -6.66
N LYS A 89 14.18 14.10 -7.04
CA LYS A 89 12.90 14.83 -6.95
C LYS A 89 12.48 14.89 -5.48
N SER A 90 12.62 16.05 -4.85
CA SER A 90 12.27 16.26 -3.43
C SER A 90 10.95 16.99 -3.27
N MET A 91 10.35 16.88 -2.09
CA MET A 91 9.10 17.56 -1.76
C MET A 91 9.19 19.07 -1.97
N VAL A 92 10.30 19.72 -1.58
CA VAL A 92 10.49 21.16 -1.81
C VAL A 92 10.52 21.48 -3.30
N LYS A 93 11.24 20.69 -4.12
CA LYS A 93 11.28 20.92 -5.56
C LYS A 93 9.90 20.74 -6.19
N GLU A 94 9.14 19.75 -5.74
CA GLU A 94 7.81 19.50 -6.28
C GLU A 94 6.79 20.56 -5.88
N ILE A 95 6.79 21.01 -4.62
CA ILE A 95 5.99 22.15 -4.18
C ILE A 95 6.28 23.37 -5.08
N ARG A 96 7.55 23.67 -5.32
CA ARG A 96 7.95 24.81 -6.18
C ARG A 96 7.52 24.61 -7.63
N ASN A 97 7.58 23.38 -8.16
CA ASN A 97 7.11 23.06 -9.50
C ASN A 97 5.59 23.27 -9.65
N ILE A 98 4.80 22.80 -8.68
CA ILE A 98 3.35 23.00 -8.63
C ILE A 98 3.02 24.50 -8.60
N VAL A 99 3.67 25.24 -7.71
CA VAL A 99 3.43 26.67 -7.50
C VAL A 99 3.79 27.49 -8.73
N LYS A 100 4.93 27.18 -9.38
CA LYS A 100 5.39 27.89 -10.60
C LYS A 100 4.36 27.88 -11.73
N ASN A 101 3.54 26.83 -11.80
CA ASN A 101 2.51 26.67 -12.83
C ASN A 101 1.16 27.29 -12.43
N SER A 102 1.08 27.98 -11.29
CA SER A 102 -0.15 28.58 -10.77
C SER A 102 -0.14 30.10 -10.84
N LYS A 103 -1.33 30.70 -10.97
CA LYS A 103 -1.55 32.15 -10.92
C LYS A 103 -1.73 32.69 -9.49
N THR A 104 -1.94 31.81 -8.50
CA THR A 104 -2.18 32.19 -7.10
C THR A 104 -0.87 32.53 -6.40
N LYS A 105 -0.87 33.61 -5.62
CA LYS A 105 0.30 34.07 -4.86
C LYS A 105 0.41 33.42 -3.49
N ASP A 106 -0.72 33.12 -2.86
CA ASP A 106 -0.75 32.61 -1.49
C ASP A 106 -0.95 31.09 -1.42
N TRP A 107 -0.08 30.48 -0.63
CA TRP A 107 0.04 29.04 -0.48
C TRP A 107 0.30 28.70 0.97
N TYR A 108 -0.20 27.56 1.42
CA TYR A 108 -0.09 27.10 2.79
C TYR A 108 0.38 25.65 2.80
N ILE A 109 1.04 25.26 3.88
CA ILE A 109 1.37 23.86 4.16
C ILE A 109 0.80 23.46 5.50
N MET A 110 0.37 22.21 5.59
CA MET A 110 -0.01 21.57 6.84
C MET A 110 0.57 20.17 6.87
N TRP A 111 1.16 19.77 8.00
CA TRP A 111 1.90 18.51 8.09
C TRP A 111 1.84 17.87 9.47
N PHE A 112 2.05 16.56 9.53
CA PHE A 112 2.27 15.81 10.75
C PHE A 112 3.10 14.56 10.49
N ALA A 113 3.70 14.02 11.54
CA ALA A 113 4.54 12.82 11.47
C ALA A 113 3.75 11.53 11.72
N LEU A 114 4.14 10.49 11.00
CA LEU A 114 3.69 9.11 11.20
C LEU A 114 4.60 8.38 12.19
N LYS A 115 4.18 7.20 12.61
CA LYS A 115 4.86 6.36 13.59
C LYS A 115 6.28 5.96 13.18
N ASP A 116 6.59 5.94 11.88
CA ASP A 116 7.91 5.65 11.35
C ASP A 116 8.77 6.90 11.05
N ASP A 117 8.40 8.04 11.64
CA ASP A 117 9.01 9.35 11.45
C ASP A 117 8.89 9.94 10.04
N SER A 118 8.18 9.28 9.13
CA SER A 118 7.81 9.87 7.83
C SER A 118 6.78 10.99 8.02
N PHE A 119 6.66 11.87 7.02
CA PHE A 119 5.75 13.01 7.04
C PHE A 119 4.64 12.87 6.04
N ILE A 120 3.46 13.32 6.45
CA ILE A 120 2.39 13.71 5.52
C ILE A 120 2.37 15.23 5.47
N VAL A 121 2.41 15.77 4.26
CA VAL A 121 2.36 17.20 4.00
C VAL A 121 1.26 17.47 2.98
N MET A 122 0.32 18.34 3.30
CA MET A 122 -0.64 18.88 2.35
C MET A 122 -0.20 20.27 1.92
N LEU A 123 -0.05 20.46 0.60
CA LEU A 123 0.08 21.76 -0.04
C LEU A 123 -1.32 22.29 -0.34
N ILE A 124 -1.60 23.49 0.14
CA ILE A 124 -2.94 24.09 0.10
C ILE A 124 -2.85 25.40 -0.66
N LYS A 125 -3.61 25.50 -1.75
CA LYS A 125 -3.75 26.72 -2.55
C LYS A 125 -4.83 27.62 -1.94
N GLU A 126 -4.58 28.92 -1.82
CA GLU A 126 -5.61 29.87 -1.36
C GLU A 126 -6.91 29.74 -2.16
N ASN A 127 -8.05 29.89 -1.48
CA ASN A 127 -9.41 29.79 -2.03
C ASN A 127 -9.78 28.44 -2.67
N SER A 128 -8.92 27.42 -2.54
CA SER A 128 -9.28 26.05 -2.92
C SER A 128 -10.31 25.44 -1.96
N LYS A 129 -10.94 24.34 -2.37
CA LYS A 129 -11.83 23.56 -1.48
C LYS A 129 -11.10 23.13 -0.20
N ASP A 130 -9.83 22.76 -0.32
CA ASP A 130 -8.99 22.37 0.81
C ASP A 130 -8.73 23.54 1.76
N PHE A 131 -8.45 24.73 1.20
CA PHE A 131 -8.28 25.94 1.98
C PHE A 131 -9.53 26.29 2.78
N ILE A 132 -10.69 26.36 2.12
CA ILE A 132 -11.97 26.68 2.78
C ILE A 132 -12.27 25.68 3.89
N LYS A 133 -12.07 24.37 3.62
CA LYS A 133 -12.38 23.33 4.59
C LYS A 133 -11.44 23.34 5.79
N LEU A 134 -10.15 23.57 5.58
CA LEU A 134 -9.18 23.63 6.69
C LEU A 134 -9.26 24.96 7.44
N LEU A 135 -9.63 26.05 6.77
CA LEU A 135 -9.89 27.33 7.43
C LEU A 135 -11.11 27.25 8.36
N ASP A 136 -12.18 26.55 7.96
CA ASP A 136 -13.35 26.25 8.79
C ASP A 136 -12.95 25.48 10.08
N ILE A 137 -12.02 24.53 9.98
CA ILE A 137 -11.56 23.76 11.14
C ILE A 137 -10.61 24.57 12.04
N CYS A 138 -9.65 25.30 11.45
CA CYS A 138 -8.58 25.95 12.18
C CYS A 138 -8.88 27.40 12.60
N ALA A 139 -9.90 28.04 12.01
CA ALA A 139 -10.20 29.48 12.04
C ALA A 139 -9.13 30.41 11.43
N SER A 140 -7.87 29.96 11.35
CA SER A 140 -6.78 30.63 10.62
C SER A 140 -5.79 29.60 10.10
N LEU A 141 -5.13 29.91 8.99
CA LEU A 141 -4.05 29.10 8.40
C LEU A 141 -2.71 29.85 8.33
N GLU A 142 -2.61 31.04 8.93
CA GLU A 142 -1.39 31.86 8.87
C GLU A 142 -0.18 31.15 9.49
N GLN A 143 -0.31 30.66 10.73
CA GLN A 143 0.68 29.82 11.39
C GLN A 143 0.11 29.21 12.68
N GLY A 144 0.41 27.95 12.95
CA GLY A 144 0.10 27.35 14.25
C GLY A 144 0.45 25.87 14.36
N THR A 145 0.20 25.32 15.56
CA THR A 145 0.33 23.89 15.86
C THR A 145 -0.91 23.37 16.59
N ILE A 146 -1.28 22.12 16.34
CA ILE A 146 -2.43 21.44 16.96
C ILE A 146 -1.93 20.10 17.49
N ASP A 147 -2.01 19.89 18.81
CA ASP A 147 -1.67 18.64 19.45
C ASP A 147 -2.87 17.69 19.53
N ARG A 148 -2.65 16.45 19.98
CA ARG A 148 -3.69 15.40 20.03
C ARG A 148 -4.83 15.67 21.02
N ASN A 149 -4.64 16.56 21.99
CA ASN A 149 -5.66 16.91 22.97
C ASN A 149 -6.64 17.95 22.43
N ASP A 150 -6.27 18.66 21.36
CA ASP A 150 -7.17 19.58 20.67
C ASP A 150 -8.22 18.80 19.85
N ASN A 151 -9.49 19.19 19.99
CA ASN A 151 -10.61 18.55 19.30
C ASN A 151 -10.55 18.68 17.76
N LYS A 152 -9.72 19.58 17.23
CA LYS A 152 -9.47 19.77 15.79
C LYS A 152 -8.53 18.71 15.23
N PHE A 153 -7.64 18.15 16.05
CA PHE A 153 -6.58 17.25 15.59
C PHE A 153 -7.12 16.11 14.75
N TYR A 154 -8.04 15.33 15.31
CA TYR A 154 -8.59 14.16 14.65
C TYR A 154 -9.47 14.50 13.45
N LYS A 155 -10.10 15.68 13.43
CA LYS A 155 -10.86 16.17 12.27
C LYS A 155 -9.96 16.43 11.07
N ILE A 156 -8.77 17.00 11.31
CA ILE A 156 -7.77 17.25 10.26
C ILE A 156 -7.17 15.93 9.77
N VAL A 157 -6.81 15.03 10.69
CA VAL A 157 -6.24 13.72 10.30
C VAL A 157 -7.25 12.93 9.46
N ASP A 158 -8.53 12.91 9.86
CA ASP A 158 -9.60 12.26 9.08
C ASP A 158 -9.75 12.91 7.69
N TYR A 159 -9.69 14.23 7.60
CA TYR A 159 -9.72 14.94 6.33
C TYR A 159 -8.57 14.52 5.40
N PHE A 160 -7.35 14.46 5.94
CA PHE A 160 -6.18 13.99 5.19
C PHE A 160 -6.34 12.54 4.76
N SER A 161 -6.82 11.66 5.66
CA SER A 161 -7.04 10.24 5.36
C SER A 161 -7.99 10.05 4.18
N LYS A 162 -9.14 10.74 4.19
CA LYS A 162 -10.12 10.69 3.08
C LYS A 162 -9.55 11.21 1.77
N LYS A 163 -8.74 12.27 1.82
CA LYS A 163 -8.06 12.81 0.63
C LYS A 163 -7.07 11.85 -0.01
N THR A 164 -6.55 10.94 0.79
CA THR A 164 -5.59 9.94 0.33
C THR A 164 -6.23 8.58 0.00
N GLU A 165 -7.49 8.35 0.35
CA GLU A 165 -8.19 7.06 0.25
C GLU A 165 -8.14 6.43 -1.17
N VAL A 166 -8.43 7.22 -2.22
CA VAL A 166 -8.38 6.76 -3.63
C VAL A 166 -6.95 6.43 -4.12
N LEU A 167 -5.93 6.97 -3.44
CA LEU A 167 -4.52 6.77 -3.78
C LEU A 167 -3.86 5.69 -2.93
N TYR A 168 -4.33 5.51 -1.70
CA TYR A 168 -3.91 4.41 -0.83
C TYR A 168 -4.39 3.08 -1.35
N ASP A 169 -5.60 2.96 -1.90
CA ASP A 169 -6.03 1.71 -2.53
C ASP A 169 -5.07 1.30 -3.66
N ASN A 170 -4.73 2.23 -4.56
CA ASN A 170 -3.75 1.95 -5.61
C ASN A 170 -2.34 1.69 -5.06
N TYR A 171 -1.89 2.41 -4.02
CA TYR A 171 -0.56 2.24 -3.45
C TYR A 171 -0.43 0.92 -2.67
N SER A 172 -1.47 0.53 -1.92
CA SER A 172 -1.54 -0.73 -1.18
C SER A 172 -1.71 -1.92 -2.12
N GLU A 173 -2.51 -1.82 -3.18
CA GLU A 173 -2.55 -2.82 -4.27
C GLU A 173 -1.15 -2.95 -4.91
N ILE A 174 -0.43 -1.84 -5.15
CA ILE A 174 0.96 -1.87 -5.65
C ILE A 174 1.91 -2.51 -4.63
N LEU A 175 1.77 -2.24 -3.33
CA LEU A 175 2.60 -2.84 -2.29
C LEU A 175 2.35 -4.34 -2.16
N GLU A 176 1.09 -4.79 -2.22
CA GLU A 176 0.72 -6.21 -2.27
C GLU A 176 1.37 -6.87 -3.50
N ASP A 177 1.24 -6.25 -4.68
CA ASP A 177 1.86 -6.72 -5.91
C ASP A 177 3.39 -6.87 -5.77
N LEU A 178 4.07 -5.88 -5.18
CA LEU A 178 5.52 -5.91 -4.97
C LEU A 178 5.95 -6.93 -3.91
N ALA A 179 5.16 -7.05 -2.84
CA ALA A 179 5.40 -8.00 -1.76
C ALA A 179 5.31 -9.44 -2.26
N LEU A 180 4.32 -9.75 -3.09
CA LEU A 180 4.07 -11.09 -3.63
C LEU A 180 5.01 -11.45 -4.80
N THR A 181 5.42 -10.47 -5.61
CA THR A 181 6.33 -10.73 -6.75
C THR A 181 7.81 -10.60 -6.41
N HIS A 182 8.15 -10.02 -5.25
CA HIS A 182 9.52 -9.62 -4.90
C HIS A 182 10.19 -8.71 -5.95
N ASN A 183 9.40 -8.02 -6.77
CA ASN A 183 9.91 -7.29 -7.93
C ASN A 183 10.33 -5.86 -7.53
N LEU A 184 11.56 -5.69 -7.07
CA LEU A 184 12.09 -4.45 -6.47
C LEU A 184 12.32 -3.28 -7.44
N HIS A 185 11.90 -3.36 -8.70
CA HIS A 185 12.29 -2.38 -9.73
C HIS A 185 11.58 -1.01 -9.65
N LYS A 186 10.62 -0.80 -8.72
CA LYS A 186 10.10 0.55 -8.43
C LYS A 186 11.02 1.29 -7.45
N LYS A 187 12.01 2.01 -7.99
CA LYS A 187 12.98 2.89 -7.28
C LYS A 187 12.38 3.92 -6.30
N THR A 188 11.07 4.02 -6.19
CA THR A 188 10.34 5.01 -5.38
C THR A 188 9.74 4.46 -4.08
N ILE A 189 9.82 3.15 -3.81
CA ILE A 189 9.23 2.52 -2.62
C ILE A 189 10.35 2.03 -1.69
N SER A 190 10.23 2.30 -0.39
CA SER A 190 11.27 1.95 0.59
C SER A 190 11.28 0.44 0.87
N GLU A 191 12.46 -0.11 1.16
CA GLU A 191 12.60 -1.53 1.56
C GLU A 191 11.79 -1.87 2.82
N ASN A 192 11.64 -0.91 3.73
CA ASN A 192 10.84 -1.08 4.94
C ASN A 192 9.34 -1.22 4.63
N ASP A 193 8.83 -0.46 3.67
CA ASP A 193 7.42 -0.57 3.26
C ASP A 193 7.16 -1.92 2.60
N ILE A 194 8.12 -2.43 1.82
CA ILE A 194 8.04 -3.76 1.21
C ILE A 194 8.05 -4.84 2.28
N LYS A 195 8.90 -4.75 3.30
CA LYS A 195 8.91 -5.70 4.42
C LYS A 195 7.59 -5.70 5.19
N LYS A 196 7.08 -4.51 5.53
CA LYS A 196 5.76 -4.37 6.17
C LYS A 196 4.64 -4.97 5.30
N ALA A 197 4.69 -4.71 3.99
CA ALA A 197 3.72 -5.26 3.05
C ALA A 197 3.81 -6.80 2.96
N GLN A 198 5.01 -7.38 2.99
CA GLN A 198 5.22 -8.83 3.04
C GLN A 198 4.66 -9.45 4.32
N GLU A 199 4.92 -8.84 5.48
CA GLU A 199 4.35 -9.28 6.76
C GLU A 199 2.81 -9.20 6.75
N LEU A 200 2.27 -8.11 6.19
CA LEU A 200 0.84 -7.93 6.03
C LEU A 200 0.22 -8.97 5.08
N CYS A 201 0.85 -9.25 3.94
CA CYS A 201 0.39 -10.28 2.99
C CYS A 201 0.33 -11.66 3.66
N LYS A 202 1.35 -12.03 4.45
CA LYS A 202 1.36 -13.29 5.20
C LYS A 202 0.21 -13.36 6.20
N LYS A 203 -0.03 -12.27 6.93
CA LYS A 203 -1.16 -12.19 7.87
C LYS A 203 -2.51 -12.31 7.16
N ILE A 204 -2.70 -11.61 6.04
CA ILE A 204 -3.93 -11.67 5.22
C ILE A 204 -4.15 -13.08 4.66
N GLY A 205 -3.09 -13.74 4.16
CA GLY A 205 -3.14 -15.12 3.69
C GLY A 205 -3.66 -16.06 4.78
N LYS A 206 -3.01 -16.04 5.96
CA LYS A 206 -3.41 -16.87 7.11
C LYS A 206 -4.84 -16.59 7.58
N GLN A 207 -5.24 -15.33 7.67
CA GLN A 207 -6.61 -14.95 8.04
C GLN A 207 -7.64 -15.48 7.04
N GLY A 208 -7.32 -15.46 5.74
CA GLY A 208 -8.21 -16.04 4.73
C GLY A 208 -8.32 -17.55 4.83
N GLU A 209 -7.22 -18.26 5.07
CA GLU A 209 -7.26 -19.71 5.32
C GLU A 209 -8.10 -20.05 6.56
N GLU A 210 -7.99 -19.28 7.64
CA GLU A 210 -8.81 -19.44 8.85
C GLU A 210 -10.31 -19.27 8.55
N LEU A 211 -10.67 -18.27 7.75
CA LEU A 211 -12.04 -18.05 7.31
C LEU A 211 -12.56 -19.22 6.44
N ILE A 212 -11.73 -19.75 5.56
CA ILE A 212 -12.05 -20.93 4.76
C ILE A 212 -12.22 -22.17 5.62
N ALA A 213 -11.36 -22.40 6.61
CA ALA A 213 -11.49 -23.54 7.52
C ALA A 213 -12.84 -23.49 8.27
N ASN A 214 -13.22 -22.32 8.80
CA ASN A 214 -14.52 -22.12 9.44
C ASN A 214 -15.69 -22.36 8.46
N TYR A 215 -15.56 -21.89 7.23
CA TYR A 215 -16.55 -22.15 6.18
C TYR A 215 -16.67 -23.65 5.87
N LEU A 216 -15.56 -24.37 5.75
CA LEU A 216 -15.54 -25.81 5.48
C LEU A 216 -16.08 -26.62 6.66
N ASP A 217 -15.80 -26.23 7.91
CA ASP A 217 -16.42 -26.83 9.10
C ASP A 217 -17.95 -26.71 9.04
N LYS A 218 -18.45 -25.54 8.63
CA LYS A 218 -19.90 -25.34 8.40
C LYS A 218 -20.41 -26.24 7.28
N GLN A 219 -19.72 -26.32 6.14
CA GLN A 219 -20.11 -27.21 5.04
C GLN A 219 -20.14 -28.68 5.46
N LYS A 220 -19.18 -29.12 6.28
CA LYS A 220 -19.13 -30.48 6.86
C LYS A 220 -20.31 -30.73 7.79
N SER A 221 -20.65 -29.76 8.65
CA SER A 221 -21.80 -29.86 9.56
C SER A 221 -23.13 -29.97 8.80
N LEU A 222 -23.23 -29.29 7.65
CA LEU A 222 -24.37 -29.32 6.75
C LEU A 222 -24.38 -30.55 5.82
N LYS A 223 -23.35 -31.42 5.89
CA LYS A 223 -23.17 -32.59 5.03
C LYS A 223 -23.06 -32.26 3.54
N ASN A 224 -22.58 -31.06 3.20
CA ASN A 224 -22.26 -30.67 1.83
C ASN A 224 -20.91 -31.23 1.36
N ILE A 225 -20.03 -31.54 2.32
CA ILE A 225 -18.77 -32.26 2.12
C ILE A 225 -18.63 -33.35 3.19
N THR A 226 -17.82 -34.36 2.90
CA THR A 226 -17.50 -35.43 3.85
C THR A 226 -16.45 -34.96 4.85
N ASP A 227 -15.32 -34.45 4.35
CA ASP A 227 -14.21 -34.00 5.18
C ASP A 227 -13.28 -33.05 4.44
N TYR A 228 -12.32 -32.45 5.15
CA TYR A 228 -11.21 -31.72 4.58
C TYR A 228 -9.93 -31.81 5.42
N LEU A 229 -8.79 -31.60 4.79
CA LEU A 229 -7.47 -31.47 5.41
C LEU A 229 -6.93 -30.08 5.13
N TRP A 230 -6.59 -29.34 6.19
CA TRP A 230 -5.89 -28.05 6.11
C TRP A 230 -4.39 -28.25 6.34
N LEU A 231 -3.59 -28.03 5.31
CA LEU A 231 -2.15 -28.33 5.33
C LEU A 231 -1.34 -27.29 6.10
N ASN A 232 -1.71 -26.00 5.96
CA ASN A 232 -0.99 -24.88 6.55
C ASN A 232 -1.50 -24.49 7.95
N LYS A 233 -2.21 -25.41 8.64
CA LYS A 233 -2.83 -25.14 9.95
C LYS A 233 -1.80 -24.68 10.99
N SER A 234 -0.70 -25.41 11.12
CA SER A 234 0.33 -25.20 12.17
C SER A 234 1.58 -24.49 11.66
N SER A 235 1.96 -24.72 10.40
CA SER A 235 3.13 -24.13 9.73
C SER A 235 2.96 -24.24 8.22
N GLU A 236 3.66 -23.40 7.46
CA GLU A 236 3.75 -23.50 5.99
C GLU A 236 4.16 -24.92 5.58
N SER A 237 3.28 -25.59 4.84
CA SER A 237 3.52 -26.96 4.35
C SER A 237 4.40 -27.00 3.10
N TYR A 238 4.57 -25.85 2.44
CA TYR A 238 5.24 -25.70 1.13
C TYR A 238 4.60 -26.53 0.00
N LEU A 239 3.38 -27.04 0.21
CA LEU A 239 2.58 -27.71 -0.81
C LEU A 239 1.87 -26.69 -1.69
N GLU A 240 1.50 -27.09 -2.89
CA GLU A 240 0.95 -26.22 -3.96
C GLU A 240 -0.56 -25.91 -3.80
N TYR A 241 -1.10 -26.20 -2.62
CA TYR A 241 -2.50 -25.99 -2.24
C TYR A 241 -2.62 -25.94 -0.71
N ASP A 242 -3.67 -25.27 -0.23
CA ASP A 242 -3.89 -25.07 1.21
C ASP A 242 -4.78 -26.16 1.83
N PHE A 243 -5.79 -26.60 1.06
CA PHE A 243 -6.77 -27.59 1.52
C PHE A 243 -6.98 -28.71 0.51
N LYS A 244 -7.13 -29.92 1.04
CA LYS A 244 -7.70 -31.06 0.31
C LYS A 244 -9.10 -31.32 0.86
N ILE A 245 -10.11 -31.27 0.02
CA ILE A 245 -11.51 -31.45 0.41
C ILE A 245 -12.04 -32.75 -0.22
N ILE A 246 -12.86 -33.48 0.54
CA ILE A 246 -13.47 -34.75 0.14
C ILE A 246 -14.99 -34.53 0.04
N ASP A 247 -15.56 -34.72 -1.15
CA ASP A 247 -17.00 -34.62 -1.34
C ASP A 247 -17.75 -35.88 -0.84
N ASN A 248 -19.08 -35.86 -0.99
CA ASN A 248 -19.95 -36.97 -0.61
C ASN A 248 -19.80 -38.20 -1.52
N ASN A 249 -19.14 -38.08 -2.67
CA ASN A 249 -18.80 -39.17 -3.57
C ASN A 249 -17.39 -39.74 -3.29
N ASN A 250 -16.74 -39.29 -2.22
CA ASN A 250 -15.37 -39.63 -1.86
C ASN A 250 -14.32 -39.17 -2.89
N GLN A 251 -14.67 -38.20 -3.75
CA GLN A 251 -13.74 -37.55 -4.66
C GLN A 251 -12.99 -36.44 -3.92
N SER A 252 -11.67 -36.39 -4.13
CA SER A 252 -10.82 -35.35 -3.59
C SER A 252 -10.61 -34.21 -4.57
N PHE A 253 -10.70 -32.99 -4.08
CA PHE A 253 -10.31 -31.78 -4.79
C PHE A 253 -9.38 -30.93 -3.92
N TYR A 254 -8.51 -30.20 -4.59
CA TYR A 254 -7.49 -29.35 -3.98
C TYR A 254 -7.92 -27.91 -4.15
N THR A 255 -7.76 -27.10 -3.11
CA THR A 255 -8.02 -25.67 -3.21
C THR A 255 -6.89 -24.88 -2.58
N ASP A 256 -6.67 -23.73 -3.20
CA ASP A 256 -5.74 -22.72 -2.75
C ASP A 256 -6.50 -21.42 -2.48
N VAL A 257 -6.18 -20.78 -1.36
CA VAL A 257 -6.88 -19.63 -0.81
C VAL A 257 -6.12 -18.37 -1.17
N LYS A 258 -6.73 -17.56 -2.03
CA LYS A 258 -6.16 -16.31 -2.53
C LYS A 258 -6.84 -15.14 -1.85
N SER A 259 -6.20 -14.60 -0.81
CA SER A 259 -6.79 -13.59 0.07
C SER A 259 -6.33 -12.17 -0.25
N THR A 260 -7.19 -11.17 -0.02
CA THR A 260 -6.81 -9.74 -0.09
C THR A 260 -7.73 -8.86 0.74
N ASN A 261 -7.23 -7.75 1.27
CA ASN A 261 -8.08 -6.71 1.85
C ASN A 261 -8.79 -5.87 0.79
N HIS A 262 -8.36 -5.95 -0.46
CA HIS A 262 -8.89 -5.18 -1.57
C HIS A 262 -10.18 -5.78 -2.14
N ARG A 263 -10.71 -5.13 -3.17
CA ARG A 263 -11.86 -5.62 -3.94
C ARG A 263 -11.53 -6.89 -4.72
N PHE A 264 -12.58 -7.61 -5.12
CA PHE A 264 -12.48 -8.85 -5.91
C PHE A 264 -11.49 -8.75 -7.08
N GLY A 265 -11.49 -7.62 -7.82
CA GLY A 265 -10.66 -7.43 -9.01
C GLY A 265 -9.14 -7.35 -8.78
N GLN A 266 -8.68 -7.30 -7.53
CA GLN A 266 -7.26 -7.36 -7.20
C GLN A 266 -6.66 -8.67 -7.72
N LYS A 267 -5.43 -8.60 -8.21
CA LYS A 267 -4.80 -9.69 -8.96
C LYS A 267 -4.49 -10.88 -8.06
N ILE A 268 -4.38 -12.05 -8.68
CA ILE A 268 -4.04 -13.31 -8.05
C ILE A 268 -2.71 -13.78 -8.62
N TYR A 269 -1.84 -14.27 -7.74
CA TYR A 269 -0.48 -14.69 -8.06
C TYR A 269 -0.34 -16.20 -7.96
N PHE A 270 0.28 -16.81 -8.97
CA PHE A 270 0.62 -18.24 -9.00
C PHE A 270 2.11 -18.40 -9.21
N SER A 271 2.74 -19.18 -8.35
CA SER A 271 4.10 -19.66 -8.51
C SER A 271 4.19 -20.74 -9.58
N LYS A 272 5.41 -21.01 -10.05
CA LYS A 272 5.70 -22.12 -10.97
C LYS A 272 5.14 -23.46 -10.48
N ASN A 273 5.34 -23.79 -9.21
CA ASN A 273 4.92 -25.09 -8.66
C ASN A 273 3.40 -25.23 -8.66
N GLU A 274 2.67 -24.16 -8.29
CA GLU A 274 1.20 -24.15 -8.35
C GLU A 274 0.70 -24.36 -9.79
N LEU A 275 1.34 -23.75 -10.78
CA LEU A 275 0.97 -23.92 -12.18
C LEU A 275 1.17 -25.36 -12.66
N GLU A 276 2.28 -25.98 -12.28
CA GLU A 276 2.55 -27.40 -12.56
C GLU A 276 1.52 -28.31 -11.87
N PHE A 277 1.16 -28.01 -10.61
CA PHE A 277 0.16 -28.76 -9.87
C PHE A 277 -1.25 -28.61 -10.46
N ILE A 278 -1.64 -27.41 -10.88
CA ILE A 278 -2.90 -27.16 -11.61
C ILE A 278 -2.92 -27.97 -12.91
N ASN A 279 -1.82 -27.98 -13.66
CA ASN A 279 -1.74 -28.74 -14.90
C ASN A 279 -1.84 -30.26 -14.68
N LYS A 280 -1.36 -30.77 -13.54
CA LYS A 280 -1.49 -32.19 -13.17
C LYS A 280 -2.89 -32.56 -12.68
N ASN A 281 -3.53 -31.67 -11.92
CA ASN A 281 -4.81 -31.97 -11.24
C ASN A 281 -6.05 -31.41 -11.95
N GLN A 282 -5.86 -30.57 -12.97
CA GLN A 282 -6.88 -30.10 -13.92
C GLN A 282 -8.20 -29.69 -13.23
N ASN A 283 -9.27 -30.44 -13.48
CA ASN A 283 -10.62 -30.16 -12.98
C ASN A 283 -10.80 -30.41 -11.47
N ASN A 284 -9.75 -30.87 -10.78
CA ASN A 284 -9.75 -31.13 -9.34
C ASN A 284 -8.96 -30.05 -8.57
N TYR A 285 -8.63 -28.91 -9.19
CA TYR A 285 -7.98 -27.79 -8.53
C TYR A 285 -8.83 -26.53 -8.58
N TYR A 286 -9.15 -25.97 -7.42
CA TYR A 286 -10.02 -24.80 -7.26
C TYR A 286 -9.25 -23.62 -6.66
N ILE A 287 -9.73 -22.42 -6.95
CA ILE A 287 -9.30 -21.19 -6.30
C ILE A 287 -10.42 -20.72 -5.38
N GLN A 288 -10.11 -20.47 -4.12
CA GLN A 288 -10.99 -19.77 -3.20
C GLN A 288 -10.50 -18.33 -3.02
N ARG A 289 -11.19 -17.40 -3.68
CA ARG A 289 -10.88 -15.97 -3.59
C ARG A 289 -11.63 -15.38 -2.41
N VAL A 290 -10.90 -15.04 -1.34
CA VAL A 290 -11.42 -14.30 -0.19
C VAL A 290 -10.99 -12.84 -0.33
N TYR A 291 -11.93 -11.91 -0.29
CA TYR A 291 -11.63 -10.49 -0.44
C TYR A 291 -12.40 -9.65 0.58
N ASN A 292 -12.03 -8.36 0.70
CA ASN A 292 -12.63 -7.44 1.66
C ASN A 292 -12.52 -7.89 3.14
N LEU A 293 -11.40 -8.56 3.50
CA LEU A 293 -11.21 -9.20 4.82
C LEU A 293 -11.40 -8.26 6.02
N ASN A 294 -11.03 -6.98 5.91
CA ASN A 294 -11.12 -6.03 7.02
C ASN A 294 -12.53 -5.45 7.27
N ASN A 295 -13.48 -5.68 6.36
CA ASN A 295 -14.84 -5.16 6.49
C ASN A 295 -15.83 -6.33 6.62
N ASN A 296 -16.30 -6.83 5.48
CA ASN A 296 -17.17 -7.98 5.36
C ASN A 296 -16.49 -8.95 4.41
N PRO A 297 -15.81 -9.99 4.92
CA PRO A 297 -15.13 -10.96 4.08
C PRO A 297 -16.11 -11.65 3.13
N ILE A 298 -15.75 -11.72 1.85
CA ILE A 298 -16.55 -12.37 0.81
C ILE A 298 -15.71 -13.44 0.13
N LEU A 299 -16.31 -14.63 -0.03
CA LEU A 299 -15.77 -15.76 -0.78
C LEU A 299 -16.41 -15.84 -2.16
N ARG A 300 -15.58 -16.08 -3.17
CA ARG A 300 -15.99 -16.64 -4.47
C ARG A 300 -15.04 -17.78 -4.85
N GLU A 301 -15.59 -18.84 -5.41
CA GLU A 301 -14.85 -20.04 -5.82
C GLU A 301 -14.73 -20.12 -7.34
N SER A 302 -13.56 -20.48 -7.87
CA SER A 302 -13.38 -20.81 -9.28
C SER A 302 -12.91 -22.25 -9.43
N LYS A 303 -13.63 -23.02 -10.26
CA LYS A 303 -13.36 -24.44 -10.52
C LYS A 303 -12.72 -24.72 -11.87
N ASN A 304 -12.40 -23.67 -12.63
CA ASN A 304 -12.01 -23.78 -14.04
C ASN A 304 -10.67 -23.09 -14.36
N ILE A 305 -9.82 -22.84 -13.37
CA ILE A 305 -8.51 -22.19 -13.55
C ILE A 305 -7.64 -22.93 -14.57
N ASN A 306 -7.73 -24.26 -14.62
CA ASN A 306 -7.01 -25.09 -15.59
C ASN A 306 -7.30 -24.69 -17.05
N LYS A 307 -8.52 -24.22 -17.37
CA LYS A 307 -8.85 -23.71 -18.73
C LYS A 307 -7.96 -22.55 -19.13
N LEU A 308 -7.63 -21.66 -18.18
CA LEU A 308 -6.73 -20.53 -18.42
C LEU A 308 -5.28 -20.99 -18.47
N ILE A 309 -4.85 -21.81 -17.50
CA ILE A 309 -3.46 -22.27 -17.40
C ILE A 309 -3.07 -23.12 -18.62
N ASN A 310 -3.92 -24.00 -19.12
CA ASN A 310 -3.64 -24.83 -20.30
C ASN A 310 -3.32 -24.00 -21.55
N LYS A 311 -3.89 -22.79 -21.70
CA LYS A 311 -3.54 -21.89 -22.82
C LYS A 311 -2.13 -21.33 -22.71
N PHE A 312 -1.62 -21.18 -21.50
CA PHE A 312 -0.27 -20.68 -21.23
C PHE A 312 0.77 -21.81 -21.28
N THR A 313 0.47 -22.95 -20.67
CA THR A 313 1.43 -24.03 -20.41
C THR A 313 2.11 -24.56 -21.66
N ASN A 314 1.40 -24.68 -22.79
CA ASN A 314 2.00 -25.20 -24.03
C ASN A 314 3.14 -24.31 -24.54
N ASN A 315 2.93 -22.99 -24.58
CA ASN A 315 3.94 -22.04 -25.01
C ASN A 315 5.09 -21.94 -24.00
N TYR A 316 4.77 -22.02 -22.71
CA TYR A 316 5.76 -21.99 -21.65
C TYR A 316 6.69 -23.21 -21.68
N ASN A 317 6.14 -24.41 -21.86
CA ASN A 317 6.94 -25.64 -21.95
C ASN A 317 7.87 -25.58 -23.16
N LEU A 318 7.36 -25.17 -24.32
CA LEU A 318 8.19 -25.00 -25.52
C LEU A 318 9.34 -24.03 -25.30
N PHE A 319 9.07 -22.88 -24.68
CA PHE A 319 10.11 -21.90 -24.33
C PHE A 319 11.12 -22.46 -23.33
N ASN A 320 10.66 -23.15 -22.28
CA ASN A 320 11.51 -23.71 -21.25
C ASN A 320 12.38 -24.86 -21.77
N ASP A 321 11.89 -25.66 -22.71
CA ASP A 321 12.68 -26.73 -23.34
C ASP A 321 13.76 -26.14 -24.25
N LYS A 322 13.45 -25.08 -25.00
CA LYS A 322 14.44 -24.30 -25.77
C LYS A 322 15.56 -23.73 -24.90
N LEU A 323 15.23 -23.21 -23.71
CA LEU A 323 16.25 -22.71 -22.78
C LEU A 323 17.19 -23.82 -22.30
N LYS A 324 16.65 -25.01 -21.99
CA LYS A 324 17.46 -26.14 -21.52
C LYS A 324 18.45 -26.64 -22.57
N GLU A 325 18.12 -26.55 -23.86
CA GLU A 325 19.04 -26.91 -24.96
C GLU A 325 20.36 -26.10 -24.88
N ASP A 326 20.27 -24.86 -24.38
CA ASP A 326 21.40 -23.93 -24.22
C ASP A 326 21.91 -23.85 -22.77
N GLU A 327 21.60 -24.84 -21.92
CA GLU A 327 21.94 -24.86 -20.49
C GLU A 327 21.39 -23.65 -19.68
N LEU A 328 20.33 -23.02 -20.18
CA LEU A 328 19.65 -21.92 -19.53
C LEU A 328 18.48 -22.42 -18.68
N GLN A 329 18.22 -21.73 -17.57
CA GLN A 329 17.09 -22.02 -16.70
C GLN A 329 16.40 -20.74 -16.22
N ILE A 330 15.10 -20.84 -15.98
CA ILE A 330 14.31 -19.78 -15.36
C ILE A 330 14.47 -19.89 -13.85
N ASP A 331 15.10 -18.88 -13.24
CA ASP A 331 15.29 -18.80 -11.78
C ASP A 331 13.95 -18.66 -11.04
N ARG A 332 13.06 -17.75 -11.50
CA ARG A 332 11.73 -17.54 -10.91
C ARG A 332 10.67 -17.22 -11.95
N LEU A 333 9.49 -17.82 -11.79
CA LEU A 333 8.28 -17.50 -12.55
C LEU A 333 7.11 -17.32 -11.59
N ASN A 334 6.49 -16.14 -11.65
CA ASN A 334 5.20 -15.86 -11.04
C ASN A 334 4.26 -15.35 -12.13
N ILE A 335 3.08 -15.95 -12.23
CA ILE A 335 2.02 -15.50 -13.13
C ILE A 335 0.98 -14.74 -12.35
N MET A 336 0.54 -13.64 -12.92
CA MET A 336 -0.42 -12.73 -12.31
C MET A 336 -1.67 -12.69 -13.17
N ILE A 337 -2.81 -13.07 -12.59
CA ILE A 337 -4.10 -13.12 -13.29
C ILE A 337 -5.09 -12.16 -12.63
N LYS A 338 -5.97 -11.57 -13.44
CA LYS A 338 -7.14 -10.87 -12.90
C LYS A 338 -8.28 -11.88 -12.72
N PRO A 339 -8.97 -11.91 -11.59
CA PRO A 339 -10.11 -12.81 -11.41
C PRO A 339 -11.32 -12.42 -12.28
N THR A 340 -11.30 -11.22 -12.88
CA THR A 340 -12.26 -10.78 -13.90
C THR A 340 -11.88 -11.23 -15.32
N ASN A 341 -10.89 -12.12 -15.47
CA ASN A 341 -10.54 -12.70 -16.77
C ASN A 341 -11.74 -13.48 -17.33
N ASN A 342 -12.07 -13.28 -18.61
CA ASN A 342 -13.25 -13.84 -19.27
C ASN A 342 -13.24 -15.37 -19.40
N ILE A 343 -12.10 -16.03 -19.21
CA ILE A 343 -11.98 -17.49 -19.20
C ILE A 343 -12.32 -18.05 -17.81
N LEU A 344 -12.13 -17.27 -16.75
CA LEU A 344 -12.36 -17.72 -15.38
C LEU A 344 -13.82 -17.53 -15.01
N GLU A 345 -14.38 -18.57 -14.41
CA GLU A 345 -15.73 -18.58 -13.88
C GLU A 345 -15.61 -18.61 -12.36
N PHE A 346 -16.08 -17.55 -11.71
CA PHE A 346 -16.19 -17.46 -10.25
C PHE A 346 -17.65 -17.55 -9.84
N SER A 347 -17.93 -18.33 -8.78
CA SER A 347 -19.26 -18.49 -8.17
C SER A 347 -19.89 -17.16 -7.76
N ASN A 348 -21.16 -17.20 -7.36
CA ASN A 348 -21.78 -16.09 -6.64
C ASN A 348 -21.04 -15.78 -5.34
N GLU A 349 -21.23 -14.55 -4.84
CA GLU A 349 -20.68 -14.10 -3.57
C GLU A 349 -21.25 -14.88 -2.39
N ILE A 350 -20.37 -15.34 -1.50
CA ILE A 350 -20.70 -15.98 -0.24
C ILE A 350 -20.12 -15.11 0.87
N ILE A 351 -20.97 -14.60 1.75
CA ILE A 351 -20.52 -13.84 2.94
C ILE A 351 -20.02 -14.86 3.97
N LEU A 352 -18.80 -14.66 4.47
CA LEU A 352 -18.13 -15.55 5.44
C LEU A 352 -18.42 -15.17 6.89
#